data_AF-A0A0B1SXF8-F1
#
_entry.id   AF-A0A0B1SXF8-F1
#
_cell.length_a   1.000
_cell.length_b   1.000
_cell.length_c   1.000
_cell.angle_alpha   90.00
_cell.angle_beta   90.00
_cell.angle_gamma   90.00
#
_symmetry.space_group_name_H-M   'P 1'
#
loop_
_entity.id
_entity.type
_entity.pdbx_description
1 polymer ?
#
loop_
_entity_poly.entity_id
_entity_poly.type
_entity_poly.pdbx_seq_one_letter_code
_entity_poly.pdbx_strand_id
1 'polypeptide(L)'
;MRVSNSLENIAAVDLEFLGLPALNGKESISLFDTPEQRYEKLCDVIRKFPPCQLGLACFKEGGSYTADVYCISLFKRLSHTEFCVSPIAADFLSRHNFDFNKFIAEGITYCNRSELSKWKNDTEHGEFDFRHVLSLPCNKAREKNKEDEKNDCCQDPFFTIHVEKPLLVELLGSGAVFDRPLSQLEQGALTYALQEEFPHLSFTFSGQGTMVKS
;
A
#
# COMPACT_ATOMS: atom_id res chain seq x y z
N MET A 1 -7.45 7.19 -3.31
CA MET A 1 -8.10 6.43 -4.39
C MET A 1 -9.25 5.61 -3.79
N ARG A 2 -10.51 5.89 -4.14
CA ARG A 2 -11.69 5.17 -3.58
C ARG A 2 -12.17 4.13 -4.60
N VAL A 3 -11.73 2.88 -4.42
CA VAL A 3 -12.19 1.73 -5.23
C VAL A 3 -13.66 1.38 -4.92
N SER A 4 -14.15 1.77 -3.74
CA SER A 4 -15.49 1.46 -3.22
C SER A 4 -16.64 1.79 -4.18
N ASN A 5 -16.54 2.88 -4.94
CA ASN A 5 -17.62 3.34 -5.83
C ASN A 5 -17.67 2.56 -7.15
N SER A 6 -16.63 1.78 -7.48
CA SER A 6 -16.57 0.97 -8.71
C SER A 6 -16.97 -0.50 -8.49
N LEU A 7 -17.09 -0.96 -7.24
CA LEU A 7 -17.32 -2.38 -6.89
C LEU A 7 -18.79 -2.84 -6.98
N GLU A 8 -19.70 -1.98 -7.40
CA GLU A 8 -21.13 -2.33 -7.56
C GLU A 8 -21.42 -3.19 -8.81
N ASN A 9 -20.39 -3.61 -9.57
CA ASN A 9 -20.56 -4.34 -10.83
C ASN A 9 -19.61 -5.55 -10.98
N ILE A 10 -19.74 -6.29 -12.09
CA ILE A 10 -18.86 -7.40 -12.47
C ILE A 10 -17.39 -6.96 -12.42
N ALA A 11 -16.54 -7.77 -11.79
CA ALA A 11 -15.12 -7.51 -11.70
C ALA A 11 -14.30 -8.68 -12.25
N ALA A 12 -13.23 -8.37 -13.00
CA ALA A 12 -12.17 -9.31 -13.32
C ALA A 12 -10.94 -9.02 -12.46
N VAL A 13 -10.28 -10.09 -12.02
CA VAL A 13 -9.12 -10.05 -11.14
C VAL A 13 -7.99 -10.83 -11.77
N ASP A 14 -6.78 -10.29 -11.67
CA ASP A 14 -5.53 -10.93 -12.07
C ASP A 14 -4.45 -10.67 -11.01
N LEU A 15 -3.56 -11.64 -10.80
CA LEU A 15 -2.52 -11.56 -9.78
C LEU A 15 -1.17 -11.94 -10.37
N GLU A 16 -0.17 -11.09 -10.13
CA GLU A 16 1.22 -11.42 -10.42
C GLU A 16 1.89 -11.98 -9.17
N PHE A 17 2.73 -13.00 -9.36
CA PHE A 17 3.40 -13.71 -8.28
C PHE A 17 4.91 -13.67 -8.43
N LEU A 18 5.61 -13.69 -7.29
CA LEU A 18 7.07 -13.76 -7.24
C LEU A 18 7.63 -15.16 -7.53
N GLY A 19 6.77 -16.11 -7.84
CA GLY A 19 7.12 -17.50 -8.13
C GLY A 19 5.88 -18.35 -8.37
N LEU A 20 6.10 -19.53 -8.91
CA LEU A 20 5.09 -20.52 -9.21
C LEU A 20 5.49 -21.87 -8.60
N PRO A 21 4.57 -22.85 -8.52
CA PRO A 21 4.90 -24.18 -8.04
C PRO A 21 6.08 -24.77 -8.81
N ALA A 22 6.98 -25.47 -8.10
CA ALA A 22 8.07 -26.17 -8.75
C ALA A 22 7.51 -27.23 -9.72
N LEU A 23 8.14 -27.35 -10.89
CA LEU A 23 7.75 -28.35 -11.89
C LEU A 23 7.97 -29.78 -11.40
N ASN A 24 8.95 -29.97 -10.51
CA ASN A 24 9.35 -31.27 -9.97
C ASN A 24 9.46 -31.22 -8.44
N GLY A 25 9.32 -32.38 -7.81
CA GLY A 25 9.51 -32.55 -6.36
C GLY A 25 8.21 -32.62 -5.57
N LYS A 26 8.32 -32.67 -4.24
CA LYS A 26 7.18 -32.87 -3.34
C LYS A 26 6.16 -31.73 -3.40
N GLU A 27 6.63 -30.52 -3.69
CA GLU A 27 5.82 -29.30 -3.86
C GLU A 27 5.15 -29.22 -5.26
N SER A 28 5.44 -30.14 -6.18
CA SER A 28 4.85 -30.11 -7.52
C SER A 28 3.39 -30.54 -7.52
N ILE A 29 2.61 -29.87 -8.37
CA ILE A 29 1.20 -30.17 -8.56
C ILE A 29 1.08 -31.34 -9.54
N SER A 30 0.47 -32.43 -9.09
CA SER A 30 0.29 -33.66 -9.86
C SER A 30 -1.11 -33.73 -10.45
N LEU A 31 -1.25 -34.34 -11.64
CA LEU A 31 -2.55 -34.67 -12.22
C LEU A 31 -3.34 -35.69 -11.37
N PHE A 32 -2.66 -36.43 -10.50
CA PHE A 32 -3.25 -37.42 -9.61
C PHE A 32 -3.56 -36.87 -8.20
N ASP A 33 -3.29 -35.59 -7.94
CA ASP A 33 -3.65 -34.98 -6.66
C ASP A 33 -5.18 -34.92 -6.52
N THR A 34 -5.69 -35.24 -5.33
CA THR A 34 -7.08 -34.88 -4.99
C THR A 34 -7.23 -33.36 -4.93
N PRO A 35 -8.46 -32.82 -5.03
CA PRO A 35 -8.69 -31.39 -4.87
C PRO A 35 -8.08 -30.81 -3.58
N GLU A 36 -8.15 -31.56 -2.48
CA GLU A 36 -7.61 -31.17 -1.17
C GLU A 36 -6.09 -31.12 -1.18
N GLN A 37 -5.44 -32.18 -1.70
CA GLN A 37 -3.97 -32.22 -1.82
C GLN A 37 -3.44 -31.09 -2.71
N ARG A 38 -4.14 -30.82 -3.81
CA ARG A 38 -3.79 -29.72 -4.72
C ARG A 38 -3.96 -28.37 -4.03
N TYR A 39 -5.04 -28.18 -3.26
CA TYR A 39 -5.27 -26.96 -2.50
C TYR A 39 -4.16 -26.72 -1.47
N GLU A 40 -3.79 -27.74 -0.68
CA GLU A 40 -2.72 -27.62 0.31
C GLU A 40 -1.39 -27.21 -0.32
N LYS A 41 -0.99 -27.88 -1.40
CA LYS A 41 0.22 -27.54 -2.16
C LYS A 41 0.19 -26.11 -2.69
N LEU A 42 -0.94 -25.67 -3.25
CA LEU A 42 -1.10 -24.30 -3.74
C LEU A 42 -1.02 -23.27 -2.61
N CYS A 43 -1.61 -23.55 -1.46
CA CYS A 43 -1.49 -22.67 -0.30
C CYS A 43 -0.04 -22.53 0.16
N ASP A 44 0.74 -23.61 0.17
CA ASP A 44 2.15 -23.57 0.54
C ASP A 44 2.97 -22.77 -0.47
N VAL A 45 2.70 -22.92 -1.76
CA VAL A 45 3.32 -22.11 -2.82
C VAL A 45 2.99 -20.64 -2.65
N ILE A 46 1.72 -20.27 -2.40
CA ILE A 46 1.32 -18.86 -2.23
C ILE A 46 1.93 -18.24 -0.97
N ARG A 47 2.10 -19.02 0.11
CA ARG A 47 2.81 -18.56 1.32
C ARG A 47 4.28 -18.27 1.04
N LYS A 48 4.92 -19.14 0.24
CA LYS A 48 6.33 -19.02 -0.17
C LYS A 48 6.54 -17.91 -1.20
N PHE A 49 5.63 -17.75 -2.15
CA PHE A 49 5.65 -16.78 -3.24
C PHE A 49 4.36 -15.93 -3.21
N PRO A 50 4.29 -14.93 -2.33
CA PRO A 50 3.11 -14.08 -2.22
C PRO A 50 2.85 -13.28 -3.51
N PRO A 51 1.59 -12.88 -3.75
CA PRO A 51 1.29 -11.97 -4.85
C PRO A 51 2.00 -10.62 -4.63
N CYS A 52 2.56 -10.07 -5.71
CA CYS A 52 3.25 -8.79 -5.74
C CYS A 52 2.48 -7.68 -6.45
N GLN A 53 1.42 -8.03 -7.19
CA GLN A 53 0.55 -7.08 -7.86
C GLN A 53 -0.85 -7.66 -8.09
N LEU A 54 -1.85 -6.78 -8.03
CA LEU A 54 -3.25 -7.06 -8.29
C LEU A 54 -3.74 -6.20 -9.46
N GLY A 55 -4.13 -6.85 -10.55
CA GLY A 55 -4.95 -6.29 -11.60
C GLY A 55 -6.43 -6.41 -11.24
N LEU A 56 -7.15 -5.30 -11.27
CA LEU A 56 -8.59 -5.28 -11.01
C LEU A 56 -9.28 -4.47 -12.10
N ALA A 57 -10.24 -5.06 -12.80
CA ALA A 57 -11.07 -4.38 -13.78
C ALA A 57 -12.53 -4.43 -13.33
N CYS A 58 -13.15 -3.27 -13.11
CA CYS A 58 -14.55 -3.13 -12.71
C CYS A 58 -15.38 -2.68 -13.92
N PHE A 59 -16.27 -3.54 -14.41
CA PHE A 59 -17.06 -3.28 -15.61
C PHE A 59 -18.40 -2.64 -15.25
N LYS A 60 -18.73 -1.47 -15.79
CA LYS A 60 -20.03 -0.84 -15.59
C LYS A 60 -20.97 -1.22 -16.72
N GLU A 61 -22.14 -1.73 -16.37
CA GLU A 61 -23.19 -2.05 -17.34
C GLU A 61 -24.00 -0.78 -17.66
N GLY A 62 -24.20 -0.53 -18.96
CA GLY A 62 -24.89 0.63 -19.50
C GLY A 62 -25.06 0.48 -21.02
N GLY A 63 -25.38 1.57 -21.72
CA GLY A 63 -25.51 1.55 -23.19
C GLY A 63 -24.24 1.11 -23.94
N SER A 64 -23.08 1.16 -23.28
CA SER A 64 -21.81 0.57 -23.72
C SER A 64 -21.02 0.07 -22.51
N TYR A 65 -20.32 -1.07 -22.64
CA TYR A 65 -19.43 -1.57 -21.60
C TYR A 65 -18.25 -0.61 -21.39
N THR A 66 -18.08 -0.13 -20.15
CA THR A 66 -16.90 0.65 -19.74
C THR A 66 -16.23 -0.06 -18.57
N ALA A 67 -14.91 0.06 -18.44
CA ALA A 67 -14.17 -0.60 -17.37
C ALA A 67 -13.21 0.39 -16.68
N ASP A 68 -13.31 0.47 -15.35
CA ASP A 68 -12.27 1.09 -14.53
C ASP A 68 -11.20 0.02 -14.24
N VAL A 69 -9.97 0.25 -14.68
CA VAL A 69 -8.86 -0.71 -14.50
C VAL A 69 -7.84 -0.17 -13.52
N TYR A 70 -7.44 -1.03 -12.59
CA TYR A 70 -6.55 -0.74 -11.49
C TYR A 70 -5.40 -1.73 -11.46
N CYS A 71 -4.22 -1.21 -11.15
CA CYS A 71 -2.99 -1.97 -11.10
C CYS A 71 -2.28 -1.64 -9.78
N ILE A 72 -2.45 -2.53 -8.80
CA ILE A 72 -2.13 -2.27 -7.41
C ILE A 72 -0.90 -3.08 -7.04
N SER A 73 0.21 -2.42 -6.73
CA SER A 73 1.42 -3.07 -6.21
C SER A 73 1.17 -3.54 -4.77
N LEU A 74 1.57 -4.77 -4.46
CA LEU A 74 1.34 -5.41 -3.17
C LEU A 74 2.67 -5.78 -2.52
N PHE A 75 2.88 -5.44 -1.24
CA PHE A 75 4.12 -5.79 -0.54
C PHE A 75 3.86 -6.20 0.90
N LYS A 76 4.24 -7.43 1.25
CA LYS A 76 3.93 -8.06 2.55
C LYS A 76 4.85 -7.58 3.68
N ARG A 77 4.83 -6.27 3.96
CA ARG A 77 5.77 -5.58 4.88
C ARG A 77 5.75 -6.10 6.31
N LEU A 78 4.57 -6.52 6.76
CA LEU A 78 4.28 -6.95 8.13
C LEU A 78 4.26 -8.47 8.31
N SER A 79 4.77 -9.20 7.31
CA SER A 79 4.88 -10.65 7.39
C SER A 79 5.98 -11.03 8.37
N HIS A 80 5.66 -11.84 9.38
CA HIS A 80 6.68 -12.45 10.24
C HIS A 80 7.40 -13.64 9.59
N THR A 81 6.94 -14.04 8.40
CA THR A 81 7.56 -15.10 7.61
C THR A 81 8.26 -14.49 6.41
N GLU A 82 9.50 -14.91 6.19
CA GLU A 82 10.22 -14.63 4.95
C GLU A 82 9.45 -15.21 3.76
N PHE A 83 9.51 -14.51 2.63
CA PHE A 83 9.04 -15.03 1.36
C PHE A 83 10.21 -15.19 0.40
N CYS A 84 10.03 -16.04 -0.61
CA CYS A 84 11.00 -16.29 -1.65
C CYS A 84 10.67 -15.50 -2.92
N VAL A 85 11.70 -15.23 -3.72
CA VAL A 85 11.56 -14.74 -5.09
C VAL A 85 12.20 -15.76 -6.01
N SER A 86 11.42 -16.29 -6.96
CA SER A 86 11.92 -17.19 -7.99
C SER A 86 12.71 -16.40 -9.02
N PRO A 87 13.96 -16.79 -9.35
CA PRO A 87 14.74 -16.12 -10.39
C PRO A 87 14.04 -16.11 -11.76
N ILE A 88 13.31 -17.19 -12.08
CA ILE A 88 12.57 -17.31 -13.35
C ILE A 88 11.39 -16.32 -13.38
N ALA A 89 10.67 -16.19 -12.26
CA ALA A 89 9.58 -15.23 -12.16
C ALA A 89 10.10 -13.79 -12.18
N ALA A 90 11.19 -13.51 -11.45
CA ALA A 90 11.80 -12.19 -11.45
C ALA A 90 12.28 -11.76 -12.85
N ASP A 91 12.92 -12.66 -13.60
CA ASP A 91 13.31 -12.42 -14.99
C ASP A 91 12.09 -12.16 -15.90
N PHE A 92 11.04 -12.99 -15.77
CA PHE A 92 9.79 -12.80 -16.51
C PHE A 92 9.16 -11.43 -16.22
N LEU A 93 8.98 -11.10 -14.94
CA LEU A 93 8.42 -9.81 -14.51
C LEU A 93 9.26 -8.64 -15.01
N SER A 94 10.60 -8.73 -14.90
CA SER A 94 11.51 -7.70 -15.40
C SER A 94 11.37 -7.49 -16.91
N ARG A 95 11.21 -8.55 -17.71
CA ARG A 95 11.00 -8.46 -19.16
C ARG A 95 9.66 -7.82 -19.53
N HIS A 96 8.68 -7.89 -18.64
CA HIS A 96 7.35 -7.30 -18.80
C HIS A 96 7.21 -5.95 -18.09
N ASN A 97 8.32 -5.26 -17.80
CA ASN A 97 8.37 -3.92 -17.20
C ASN A 97 7.73 -3.84 -15.80
N PHE A 98 7.80 -4.92 -15.02
CA PHE A 98 7.43 -4.87 -13.61
C PHE A 98 8.40 -3.96 -12.84
N ASP A 99 7.86 -2.99 -12.12
CA ASP A 99 8.65 -2.04 -11.33
C ASP A 99 8.89 -2.58 -9.91
N PHE A 100 10.05 -3.22 -9.72
CA PHE A 100 10.47 -3.75 -8.42
C PHE A 100 10.68 -2.65 -7.37
N ASN A 101 11.07 -1.43 -7.80
CA ASN A 101 11.25 -0.31 -6.88
C ASN A 101 9.89 0.14 -6.34
N LYS A 102 8.91 0.31 -7.23
CA LYS A 102 7.53 0.61 -6.85
C LYS A 102 6.93 -0.49 -5.97
N PHE A 103 7.17 -1.76 -6.31
CA PHE A 103 6.73 -2.90 -5.48
C PHE A 103 7.24 -2.79 -4.03
N ILE A 104 8.54 -2.52 -3.82
CA ILE A 104 9.11 -2.45 -2.47
C ILE A 104 8.75 -1.14 -1.74
N ALA A 105 8.83 -0.01 -2.45
CA ALA A 105 8.67 1.32 -1.85
C ALA A 105 7.18 1.68 -1.64
N GLU A 106 6.33 1.39 -2.62
CA GLU A 106 4.93 1.85 -2.68
C GLU A 106 3.92 0.70 -2.56
N GLY A 107 4.39 -0.54 -2.44
CA GLY A 107 3.51 -1.70 -2.33
C GLY A 107 2.61 -1.63 -1.10
N ILE A 108 1.31 -1.79 -1.34
CA ILE A 108 0.28 -1.80 -0.29
C ILE A 108 0.43 -3.09 0.52
N THR A 109 0.53 -2.95 1.83
CA THR A 109 0.57 -4.11 2.74
C THR A 109 -0.81 -4.74 2.88
N TYR A 110 -0.83 -6.05 3.06
CA TYR A 110 -2.04 -6.84 3.20
C TYR A 110 -1.84 -7.99 4.19
N CYS A 111 -2.94 -8.50 4.72
CA CYS A 111 -2.98 -9.63 5.63
C CYS A 111 -4.19 -10.52 5.36
N ASN A 112 -4.08 -11.78 5.77
CA ASN A 112 -5.23 -12.65 5.98
C ASN A 112 -5.89 -12.38 7.35
N ARG A 113 -7.01 -13.04 7.61
CA ARG A 113 -7.79 -12.85 8.86
C ARG A 113 -6.99 -13.19 10.12
N SER A 114 -6.19 -14.26 10.09
CA SER A 114 -5.40 -14.69 11.25
C SER A 114 -4.27 -13.70 11.55
N GLU A 115 -3.59 -13.22 10.50
CA GLU A 115 -2.57 -12.17 10.60
C GLU A 115 -3.18 -10.88 11.15
N LEU A 116 -4.35 -10.46 10.63
CA LEU A 116 -5.05 -9.27 11.12
C LEU A 116 -5.44 -9.38 12.60
N SER A 117 -5.97 -10.53 13.02
CA SER A 117 -6.31 -10.77 14.43
C SER A 117 -5.09 -10.67 15.34
N LYS A 118 -3.95 -11.22 14.87
CA LYS A 118 -2.68 -11.09 15.59
C LYS A 118 -2.24 -9.64 15.68
N TRP A 119 -2.22 -8.92 14.55
CA TRP A 119 -1.82 -7.50 14.53
C TRP A 119 -2.68 -6.64 15.44
N LYS A 120 -3.99 -6.89 15.50
CA LYS A 120 -4.90 -6.20 16.43
C LYS A 120 -4.53 -6.47 17.89
N ASN A 121 -4.33 -7.74 18.24
CA ASN A 121 -3.92 -8.12 19.58
C ASN A 121 -2.58 -7.48 19.96
N ASP A 122 -1.57 -7.57 19.09
CA ASP A 122 -0.24 -6.99 19.31
C ASP A 122 -0.32 -5.45 19.46
N THR A 123 -1.23 -4.80 18.72
CA THR A 123 -1.48 -3.35 18.84
C THR A 123 -2.12 -2.99 20.17
N GLU A 124 -3.13 -3.74 20.61
CA GLU A 124 -3.83 -3.51 21.90
C GLU A 124 -2.89 -3.68 23.10
N HIS A 125 -1.90 -4.57 22.99
CA HIS A 125 -0.94 -4.86 24.06
C HIS A 125 0.37 -4.06 23.93
N GLY A 126 0.51 -3.21 22.90
CA GLY A 126 1.73 -2.43 22.65
C GLY A 126 2.95 -3.26 22.25
N GLU A 127 2.73 -4.50 21.79
CA GLU A 127 3.78 -5.43 21.33
C GLU A 127 4.04 -5.31 19.82
N PHE A 128 3.26 -4.49 19.11
CA PHE A 128 3.41 -4.30 17.67
C PHE A 128 4.70 -3.54 17.33
N ASP A 129 5.57 -4.16 16.54
CA ASP A 129 6.82 -3.52 16.09
C ASP A 129 6.56 -2.55 14.91
N PHE A 130 6.40 -1.27 15.24
CA PHE A 130 6.20 -0.20 14.27
C PHE A 130 7.43 0.08 13.38
N ARG A 131 8.63 -0.41 13.71
CA ARG A 131 9.85 -0.14 12.91
C ARG A 131 9.73 -0.64 11.48
N HIS A 132 8.97 -1.73 11.26
CA HIS A 132 8.70 -2.28 9.94
C HIS A 132 7.68 -1.46 9.13
N VAL A 133 6.83 -0.66 9.79
CA VAL A 133 5.84 0.21 9.12
C VAL A 133 6.42 1.58 8.83
N LEU A 134 7.23 2.12 9.75
CA LEU A 134 7.76 3.48 9.68
C LEU A 134 8.92 3.63 8.68
N SER A 135 9.47 2.54 8.14
CA SER A 135 10.49 2.59 7.09
C SER A 135 9.94 2.89 5.69
N LEU A 136 8.71 3.37 5.58
CA LEU A 136 8.09 3.76 4.32
C LEU A 136 8.67 5.10 3.84
N PRO A 137 9.26 5.20 2.64
CA PRO A 137 9.35 6.49 1.98
C PRO A 137 7.92 6.96 1.64
N CYS A 138 7.48 8.06 2.24
CA CYS A 138 6.26 8.75 1.83
C CYS A 138 6.49 9.34 0.43
N ASN A 139 6.12 8.60 -0.62
CA ASN A 139 6.17 9.11 -1.97
C ASN A 139 4.91 9.93 -2.27
N LYS A 140 5.14 11.24 -2.29
CA LYS A 140 4.29 12.32 -2.84
C LYS A 140 3.47 11.81 -4.02
N ALA A 141 2.16 12.09 -3.99
CA ALA A 141 1.28 11.90 -5.13
C ALA A 141 1.87 12.62 -6.36
N ARG A 142 2.46 11.87 -7.28
CA ARG A 142 2.92 12.38 -8.57
C ARG A 142 1.68 12.58 -9.44
N GLU A 143 1.08 13.75 -9.36
CA GLU A 143 0.18 14.23 -10.41
C GLU A 143 0.99 14.29 -11.71
N LYS A 144 0.76 13.32 -12.60
CA LYS A 144 1.27 13.39 -13.97
C LYS A 144 0.45 14.44 -14.71
N ASN A 145 0.89 15.69 -14.65
CA ASN A 145 0.55 16.64 -15.70
C ASN A 145 1.20 16.15 -17.00
N LYS A 146 0.39 16.06 -18.05
CA LYS A 146 0.83 15.85 -19.42
C LYS A 146 1.69 17.05 -19.86
N GLU A 147 2.56 16.79 -20.84
CA GLU A 147 3.40 17.74 -21.60
C GLU A 147 4.77 18.05 -20.97
N ASP A 148 5.80 17.30 -21.36
CA ASP A 148 6.74 17.68 -22.44
C ASP A 148 8.06 16.87 -22.39
N GLU A 149 8.47 16.37 -23.56
CA GLU A 149 9.82 15.86 -23.82
C GLU A 149 10.82 17.02 -23.89
N LYS A 150 11.88 17.01 -23.06
CA LYS A 150 13.30 17.16 -23.47
C LYS A 150 14.27 17.27 -22.29
N ASN A 151 15.31 16.43 -22.37
CA ASN A 151 16.71 16.63 -22.00
C ASN A 151 17.13 17.23 -20.63
N ASP A 152 17.85 16.36 -19.91
CA ASP A 152 19.21 16.56 -19.35
C ASP A 152 19.39 17.06 -17.90
N CYS A 153 20.36 16.37 -17.28
CA CYS A 153 21.22 16.61 -16.12
C CYS A 153 20.68 16.99 -14.73
N CYS A 154 21.18 16.22 -13.76
CA CYS A 154 21.15 16.44 -12.32
C CYS A 154 21.42 17.88 -11.90
N GLN A 155 20.51 18.49 -11.13
CA GLN A 155 20.81 19.46 -10.04
C GLN A 155 19.71 19.39 -8.97
N ASP A 156 20.08 19.02 -7.73
CA ASP A 156 19.31 19.30 -6.50
C ASP A 156 19.52 20.78 -6.12
N PRO A 157 18.62 21.49 -5.39
CA PRO A 157 18.38 21.19 -3.97
C PRO A 157 16.99 21.60 -3.40
N PHE A 158 16.58 20.95 -2.29
CA PHE A 158 15.61 21.43 -1.29
C PHE A 158 14.49 22.39 -1.75
N PHE A 159 13.34 21.84 -2.14
CA PHE A 159 12.10 22.60 -2.24
C PHE A 159 11.66 23.07 -0.85
N THR A 160 11.90 24.34 -0.53
CA THR A 160 11.27 24.99 0.63
C THR A 160 9.89 25.49 0.20
N ILE A 161 8.83 24.84 0.69
CA ILE A 161 7.45 25.26 0.45
C ILE A 161 7.15 26.44 1.38
N HIS A 162 7.22 27.67 0.86
CA HIS A 162 6.70 28.83 1.57
C HIS A 162 5.19 28.90 1.39
N VAL A 163 4.44 28.72 2.48
CA VAL A 163 2.99 28.97 2.47
C VAL A 163 2.77 30.43 2.84
N GLU A 164 2.22 31.23 1.92
CA GLU A 164 1.99 32.67 2.14
C GLU A 164 1.01 32.97 3.29
N LYS A 165 0.20 31.98 3.70
CA LYS A 165 -0.74 32.07 4.82
C LYS A 165 -0.78 30.73 5.57
N PRO A 166 -0.91 30.74 6.91
CA PRO A 166 -0.99 29.49 7.65
C PRO A 166 -2.20 28.66 7.21
N LEU A 167 -1.97 27.38 6.97
CA LEU A 167 -3.02 26.42 6.59
C LEU A 167 -3.74 25.97 7.86
N LEU A 168 -5.06 26.20 7.91
CA LEU A 168 -5.92 25.78 9.01
C LEU A 168 -6.61 24.48 8.63
N VAL A 169 -6.38 23.44 9.44
CA VAL A 169 -7.08 22.16 9.31
C VAL A 169 -8.02 22.01 10.50
N GLU A 170 -9.33 22.00 10.23
CA GLU A 170 -10.35 21.69 11.23
C GLU A 170 -10.36 20.18 11.47
N LEU A 171 -10.01 19.77 12.69
CA LEU A 171 -9.98 18.36 13.08
C LEU A 171 -11.29 17.89 13.71
N LEU A 172 -12.23 18.82 13.95
CA LEU A 172 -13.54 18.59 14.57
C LEU A 172 -14.62 19.38 13.83
N GLY A 173 -15.78 18.77 13.61
CA GLY A 173 -16.91 19.41 12.91
C GLY A 173 -17.67 18.47 11.97
N SER A 174 -18.67 19.01 11.26
CA SER A 174 -19.44 18.27 10.26
C SER A 174 -18.56 17.93 9.06
N GLY A 175 -18.13 16.67 8.96
CA GLY A 175 -17.20 16.19 7.92
C GLY A 175 -15.73 16.14 8.35
N ALA A 176 -15.44 16.30 9.65
CA ALA A 176 -14.08 16.24 10.17
C ALA A 176 -13.50 14.82 10.26
N VAL A 177 -12.17 14.77 10.36
CA VAL A 177 -11.39 13.51 10.43
C VAL A 177 -11.63 12.76 11.74
N PHE A 178 -11.97 13.47 12.82
CA PHE A 178 -12.18 12.88 14.14
C PHE A 178 -13.57 13.23 14.69
N ASP A 179 -14.23 12.21 15.25
CA ASP A 179 -15.58 12.34 15.85
C ASP A 179 -15.56 12.92 17.27
N ARG A 180 -14.36 13.02 17.88
CA ARG A 180 -14.17 13.56 19.23
C ARG A 180 -12.86 14.36 19.33
N PRO A 181 -12.75 15.29 20.31
CA PRO A 181 -11.50 15.97 20.59
C PRO A 181 -10.36 14.98 20.88
N LEU A 182 -9.18 15.29 20.32
CA LEU A 182 -7.96 14.54 20.58
C LEU A 182 -7.48 14.82 22.01
N SER A 183 -7.08 13.77 22.71
CA SER A 183 -6.36 13.87 23.99
C SER A 183 -4.98 14.50 23.81
N GLN A 184 -4.36 14.95 24.89
CA GLN A 184 -3.01 15.54 24.83
C GLN A 184 -1.95 14.57 24.26
N LEU A 185 -2.09 13.26 24.54
CA LEU A 185 -1.21 12.23 23.99
C LEU A 185 -1.41 12.06 22.48
N GLU A 186 -2.66 12.03 22.02
CA GLU A 186 -3.00 11.93 20.59
C GLU A 186 -2.54 13.18 19.82
N GLN A 187 -2.69 14.37 20.40
CA GLN A 187 -2.16 15.61 19.84
C GLN A 187 -0.63 15.55 19.72
N GLY A 188 0.06 15.11 20.77
CA GLY A 188 1.52 14.96 20.76
C GLY A 188 2.00 13.95 19.72
N ALA A 189 1.34 12.80 19.61
CA ALA A 189 1.66 11.77 18.61
C ALA A 189 1.43 12.27 17.17
N LEU A 190 0.34 13.00 16.94
CA LEU A 190 0.02 13.58 15.63
C LEU A 190 1.01 14.70 15.26
N THR A 191 1.36 15.59 16.20
CA THR A 191 2.40 16.61 15.98
C THR A 191 3.75 15.96 15.68
N TYR A 192 4.16 14.95 16.43
CA TYR A 192 5.41 14.24 16.20
C TYR A 192 5.45 13.60 14.81
N ALA A 193 4.40 12.88 14.42
CA ALA A 193 4.30 12.27 13.09
C ALA A 193 4.40 13.32 11.97
N LEU A 194 3.73 14.46 12.13
CA LEU A 194 3.75 15.55 11.15
C LEU A 194 5.09 16.28 11.10
N GLN A 195 5.79 16.43 12.22
CA GLN A 195 7.13 17.02 12.27
C GLN A 195 8.18 16.10 11.64
N GLU A 196 8.09 14.79 11.88
CA GLU A 196 8.93 13.79 11.20
C GLU A 196 8.70 13.81 9.68
N GLU A 197 7.44 13.91 9.25
CA GLU A 197 7.08 13.90 7.84
C GLU A 197 7.36 15.24 7.14
N PHE A 198 7.26 16.36 7.86
CA PHE A 198 7.52 17.70 7.35
C PHE A 198 8.40 18.53 8.31
N PRO A 199 9.72 18.26 8.38
CA PRO A 199 10.61 18.86 9.38
C PRO A 199 10.84 20.37 9.19
N HIS A 200 10.47 20.90 8.02
CA HIS A 200 10.55 22.33 7.70
C HIS A 200 9.25 23.09 8.01
N LEU A 201 8.24 22.40 8.55
CA LEU A 201 6.94 22.98 8.91
C LEU A 201 6.73 22.94 10.41
N SER A 202 6.06 23.97 10.93
CA SER A 202 5.65 24.00 12.33
C SER A 202 4.15 23.73 12.44
N PHE A 203 3.78 22.87 13.40
CA PHE A 203 2.39 22.48 13.65
C PHE A 203 2.03 22.85 15.09
N THR A 204 0.93 23.58 15.25
CA THR A 204 0.41 23.92 16.57
C THR A 204 -1.08 23.62 16.65
N PHE A 205 -1.50 23.07 17.79
CA PHE A 205 -2.90 22.87 18.11
C PHE A 205 -3.46 24.11 18.79
N SER A 206 -4.53 24.67 18.24
CA SER A 206 -5.34 25.65 18.94
C SER A 206 -6.31 24.94 19.88
N GLY A 207 -6.71 25.58 20.98
CA GLY A 207 -7.68 25.05 21.94
C GLY A 207 -9.09 24.77 21.37
N GLN A 208 -9.33 25.08 20.09
CA GLN A 208 -10.57 24.81 19.38
C GLN A 208 -10.51 23.56 18.47
N GLY A 209 -9.43 22.76 18.55
CA GLY A 209 -9.28 21.57 17.71
C GLY A 209 -8.88 21.89 16.26
N THR A 210 -8.24 23.04 16.05
CA THR A 210 -7.68 23.43 14.76
C THR A 210 -6.18 23.22 14.79
N MET A 211 -5.62 22.63 13.74
CA MET A 211 -4.18 22.55 13.56
C MET A 211 -3.72 23.65 12.61
N VAL A 212 -2.79 24.47 13.07
CA VAL A 212 -2.19 25.56 12.30
C VAL A 212 -0.83 25.11 11.77
N LYS A 213 -0.66 25.12 10.45
CA LYS A 213 0.63 24.97 9.78
C LYS A 213 1.25 26.35 9.54
N SER A 214 2.40 26.64 10.14
CA SER A 214 3.20 27.86 9.91
C SER A 214 4.60 27.57 9.39
#